data_AF-A0A2V8P2Y5-F1
#
_entry.id   AF-A0A2V8P2Y5-F1
#
_cell.length_a   1.000
_cell.length_b   1.000
_cell.length_c   1.000
_cell.angle_alpha   90.00
_cell.angle_beta   90.00
_cell.angle_gamma   90.00
#
_symmetry.space_group_name_H-M   'P 1'
#
loop_
_entity.id
_entity.type
_entity.pdbx_description
1 polymer ?
#
loop_
_entity_poly.entity_id
_entity_poly.type
_entity_poly.pdbx_seq_one_letter_code
_entity_poly.pdbx_strand_id
1 'polypeptide(L)' 'MNDESIEQLLQLDKDFQDAIVANNAEAIERFVTEDWIIVNADGRIVEKDRFLAVVKSGALTHDTMKLDEPR' A
#
# COMPACT_ATOMS: atom_id res chain seq x y z
N MET A 1 -8.61 -20.80 -7.03
CA MET A 1 -7.58 -20.39 -6.07
C MET A 1 -7.60 -21.41 -4.94
N ASN A 2 -6.46 -21.99 -4.56
CA ASN A 2 -6.40 -22.95 -3.45
C ASN A 2 -6.20 -22.19 -2.13
N ASP A 3 -6.42 -22.87 -1.00
CA ASP A 3 -6.31 -22.29 0.34
C ASP A 3 -4.92 -21.69 0.59
N GLU A 4 -3.87 -22.35 0.11
CA GLU A 4 -2.48 -21.85 0.19
C GLU A 4 -2.29 -20.50 -0.52
N SER A 5 -2.84 -20.32 -1.72
CA SER A 5 -2.74 -19.03 -2.44
C SER A 5 -3.48 -17.92 -1.69
N ILE A 6 -4.58 -18.25 -1.00
CA ILE A 6 -5.34 -17.29 -0.19
C ILE A 6 -4.51 -16.87 1.03
N GLU A 7 -3.90 -17.82 1.73
CA GLU A 7 -3.02 -17.53 2.87
C GLU A 7 -1.83 -16.65 2.46
N GLN A 8 -1.19 -16.95 1.32
CA GLN A 8 -0.11 -16.14 0.78
C GLN A 8 -0.55 -14.71 0.46
N LEU A 9 -1.74 -14.54 -0.12
CA LEU A 9 -2.29 -13.22 -0.42
C LEU A 9 -2.57 -12.42 0.86
N LEU A 10 -3.14 -13.07 1.89
CA LEU A 10 -3.40 -12.44 3.18
C LEU A 10 -2.11 -12.02 3.90
N GLN A 11 -1.05 -12.83 3.78
CA GLN A 11 0.25 -12.47 4.33
C GLN A 11 0.87 -11.29 3.58
N LEU A 12 0.79 -11.29 2.25
CA LEU A 12 1.28 -10.18 1.41
C LEU A 12 0.57 -8.87 1.76
N ASP A 13 -0.76 -8.93 1.95
CA ASP A 13 -1.57 -7.79 2.36
C ASP A 13 -1.14 -7.24 3.72
N LYS A 14 -0.96 -8.12 4.71
CA LYS A 14 -0.49 -7.73 6.03
C LYS A 14 0.88 -7.05 5.98
N ASP A 15 1.84 -7.63 5.25
CA ASP A 15 3.19 -7.07 5.13
C ASP A 15 3.18 -5.69 4.45
N PHE A 16 2.30 -5.51 3.46
CA PHE A 16 2.10 -4.22 2.80
C PHE A 16 1.52 -3.18 3.77
N GLN A 17 0.50 -3.53 4.55
CA GLN A 17 -0.08 -2.64 5.57
C GLN A 17 0.96 -2.22 6.62
N ASP A 18 1.75 -3.17 7.12
CA ASP A 18 2.82 -2.90 8.09
C ASP A 18 3.87 -1.94 7.51
N ALA A 19 4.23 -2.09 6.22
CA ALA A 19 5.14 -1.17 5.54
C ALA A 19 4.59 0.26 5.41
N ILE A 20 3.29 0.40 5.14
CA ILE A 20 2.61 1.70 5.07
C ILE A 20 2.57 2.38 6.44
N VAL A 21 2.17 1.66 7.49
CA VAL A 21 2.11 2.21 8.86
C VAL A 21 3.50 2.62 9.35
N ALA A 22 4.54 1.86 9.01
CA ALA A 22 5.93 2.19 9.35
C ALA A 22 6.53 3.34 8.52
N ASN A 23 5.79 3.89 7.54
CA ASN A 23 6.30 4.84 6.54
C ASN A 23 7.59 4.34 5.84
N ASN A 24 7.68 3.03 5.60
CA ASN A 24 8.86 2.43 4.99
C ASN A 24 8.71 2.36 3.47
N ALA A 25 9.10 3.43 2.79
CA ALA A 25 9.00 3.53 1.34
C ALA A 25 9.76 2.42 0.57
N GLU A 26 10.90 1.98 1.07
CA GLU A 26 11.67 0.89 0.43
C GLU A 26 10.98 -0.47 0.58
N ALA A 27 10.25 -0.69 1.68
CA ALA A 27 9.45 -1.89 1.84
C ALA A 27 8.22 -1.85 0.93
N ILE A 28 7.49 -0.72 0.90
CA ILE A 28 6.31 -0.51 0.03
C ILE A 28 6.67 -0.76 -1.44
N GLU A 29 7.82 -0.27 -1.90
CA GLU A 29 8.26 -0.40 -3.28
C GLU A 29 8.36 -1.86 -3.77
N ARG A 30 8.55 -2.83 -2.86
CA ARG A 30 8.61 -4.26 -3.22
C ARG A 30 7.26 -4.87 -3.57
N PHE A 31 6.16 -4.21 -3.21
CA PHE A 31 4.79 -4.72 -3.40
C PHE A 31 4.09 -4.08 -4.59
N VAL A 32 4.65 -3.03 -5.18
CA VAL A 32 3.99 -2.23 -6.23
C VAL A 32 4.83 -2.20 -7.50
N THR A 33 4.15 -2.12 -8.64
CA THR A 33 4.79 -2.00 -9.94
C THR A 33 5.12 -0.54 -10.26
N GLU A 34 5.98 -0.32 -11.26
CA GLU A 34 6.34 1.03 -11.73
C GLU A 34 5.13 1.85 -12.20
N ASP A 35 4.12 1.20 -12.75
CA ASP A 35 2.88 1.80 -13.25
C ASP A 35 1.76 1.86 -12.20
N TRP A 36 2.07 1.55 -10.93
CA TRP A 36 1.09 1.60 -9.86
C TRP A 36 0.59 3.03 -9.61
N ILE A 37 -0.74 3.16 -9.49
CA ILE A 37 -1.42 4.41 -9.22
C ILE A 37 -2.40 4.28 -8.06
N ILE A 38 -2.57 5.37 -7.33
CA ILE A 38 -3.64 5.56 -6.34
C ILE A 38 -4.66 6.53 -6.94
N VAL A 39 -5.93 6.15 -6.91
CA VAL A 39 -7.03 7.06 -7.23
C VAL A 39 -7.63 7.55 -5.93
N ASN A 40 -7.48 8.84 -5.66
CA ASN A 40 -8.07 9.48 -4.49
C ASN A 40 -9.60 9.58 -4.64
N ALA A 41 -10.29 9.79 -3.51
CA ALA A 41 -11.75 9.97 -3.50
C ALA A 41 -12.25 11.14 -4.37
N ASP A 42 -11.39 12.13 -4.65
CA ASP A 42 -11.68 13.25 -5.57
C ASP A 42 -11.39 12.93 -7.04
N GLY A 43 -11.03 11.68 -7.36
CA GLY A 43 -10.68 11.21 -8.69
C GLY A 43 -9.27 11.60 -9.14
N ARG A 44 -8.46 12.26 -8.29
CA ARG A 44 -7.07 12.57 -8.64
C ARG A 44 -6.21 11.31 -8.59
N ILE A 45 -5.29 11.22 -9.55
CA ILE A 45 -4.30 10.15 -9.64
C ILE A 45 -3.03 10.57 -8.90
N VAL A 46 -2.46 9.64 -8.13
CA VAL A 46 -1.13 9.75 -7.52
C VAL A 46 -0.29 8.58 -8.04
N GLU A 47 0.80 8.89 -8.73
CA GLU A 47 1.78 7.92 -9.21
C GLU A 47 2.67 7.39 -8.09
N LYS A 48 3.20 6.18 -8.24
CA LYS A 48 4.13 5.51 -7.30
C LYS A 48 5.17 6.47 -6.72
N ASP A 49 5.96 7.13 -7.55
CA ASP A 49 7.08 7.98 -7.11
C ASP A 49 6.62 9.13 -6.21
N ARG A 50 5.49 9.74 -6.56
CA ARG A 50 4.90 10.83 -5.77
C ARG A 50 4.43 10.32 -4.42
N PHE A 51 3.80 9.14 -4.38
CA PHE A 51 3.38 8.52 -3.13
C PHE A 51 4.58 8.19 -2.23
N LEU A 52 5.60 7.53 -2.77
CA LEU A 52 6.80 7.17 -2.02
C LEU A 52 7.56 8.40 -1.51
N ALA A 53 7.60 9.50 -2.26
CA ALA A 53 8.18 10.76 -1.81
C ALA A 53 7.45 11.33 -0.59
N VAL A 54 6.11 11.29 -0.60
CA VAL A 54 5.28 11.72 0.53
C VAL A 54 5.50 10.83 1.76
N VAL A 55 5.55 9.51 1.59
CA VAL A 55 5.89 8.56 2.66
C VAL A 55 7.26 8.87 3.27
N LYS A 56 8.30 9.01 2.43
CA LYS A 56 9.68 9.33 2.90
C LYS A 56 9.75 10.65 3.67
N SER A 57 8.91 11.62 3.31
CA SER A 57 8.87 12.91 4.00
C SER A 57 8.26 12.86 5.40
N GLY A 58 7.54 11.78 5.75
CA GLY A 58 6.78 11.69 7.00
C GLY A 58 5.58 12.65 7.09
N ALA A 59 5.23 13.35 6.00
CA ALA A 59 4.06 14.23 5.93
C ALA A 59 2.72 13.46 6.02
N LEU A 60 2.79 12.14 5.90
CA LEU A 60 1.69 11.21 5.98
C LEU A 60 1.91 10.35 7.23
N THR A 61 1.08 10.50 8.26
CA THR A 61 1.11 9.64 9.45
C THR A 61 -0.19 8.86 9.52
N HIS A 62 -0.10 7.55 9.38
CA HIS A 62 -1.24 6.64 9.55
C HIS A 62 -1.04 5.84 10.83
N ASP A 63 -1.96 5.96 11.78
CA ASP A 63 -1.98 5.10 12.98
C ASP A 63 -2.46 3.69 12.65
N THR A 64 -3.20 3.51 11.55
CA THR A 64 -3.73 2.22 11.10
C THR A 64 -4.06 2.28 9.60
N MET A 65 -3.82 1.19 8.87
CA MET A 65 -4.35 0.97 7.52
C MET A 65 -5.23 -0.28 7.55
N LYS A 66 -6.41 -0.23 6.94
CA LYS A 66 -7.32 -1.37 6.79
C LYS A 66 -7.89 -1.37 5.37
N LEU A 67 -7.93 -2.53 4.75
CA LEU A 67 -8.77 -2.75 3.58
C LEU A 67 -10.19 -3.07 4.04
N ASP A 68 -11.15 -2.34 3.50
CA ASP A 68 -12.55 -2.72 3.59
C ASP A 68 -12.80 -3.88 2.63
N GLU A 69 -13.54 -4.89 3.08
CA GLU A 69 -14.01 -5.94 2.17
C GLU A 69 -14.89 -5.31 1.09
N PRO A 70 -14.64 -5.60 -0.20
CA PRO A 70 -15.52 -5.16 -1.26
C PRO A 70 -16.92 -5.75 -1.04
N ARG A 71 -17.93 -4.88 -1.00
CA ARG A 71 -19.35 -5.25 -0.90
C ARG A 71 -19.91 -5.75 -2.22
#